data_AF-A0A2P0QN61-F1
#
_entry.id   AF-A0A2P0QN61-F1
#
_cell.length_a   1.000
_cell.length_b   1.000
_cell.length_c   1.000
_cell.angle_alpha   90.00
_cell.angle_beta   90.00
_cell.angle_gamma   90.00
#
_symmetry.space_group_name_H-M   'P 1'
#
loop_
_entity.id
_entity.type
_entity.pdbx_description
1 polymer ?
#
loop_
_entity_poly.entity_id
_entity_poly.type
_entity_poly.pdbx_seq_one_letter_code
_entity_poly.pdbx_strand_id
1 'polypeptide(L)'
;DRGFVLHTAGGGWDTSMDVSESVSLTTSRDVIEAIAAGKGPEQYLVALGYAGWSEGQLEQEILANAWLNTPYSKNVLFDTPIKNRWQKAGEQIGVDINQLTTQAGHG
;
A
#
# COMPACT_ATOMS: atom_id res chain seq x y z
N ASP A 1 -18.27 -3.14 -6.29
CA ASP A 1 -16.81 -3.17 -6.10
C ASP A 1 -16.14 -1.98 -6.74
N ARG A 2 -15.46 -1.16 -5.93
CA ARG A 2 -14.68 -0.02 -6.41
C ARG A 2 -13.21 -0.46 -6.52
N GLY A 3 -12.63 -0.30 -7.70
CA GLY A 3 -11.20 -0.48 -7.91
C GLY A 3 -10.45 0.79 -7.50
N PHE A 4 -9.29 0.61 -6.89
CA PHE A 4 -8.41 1.67 -6.45
C PHE A 4 -7.09 1.54 -7.20
N VAL A 5 -6.63 2.61 -7.82
CA VAL A 5 -5.34 2.67 -8.50
C VAL A 5 -4.47 3.65 -7.78
N LEU A 6 -3.44 3.13 -7.13
CA LEU A 6 -2.40 3.93 -6.52
C LEU A 6 -1.31 4.17 -7.56
N HIS A 7 -0.90 5.41 -7.78
CA HIS A 7 0.13 5.74 -8.78
C HIS A 7 1.02 6.88 -8.29
N THR A 8 2.14 7.11 -8.98
CA THR A 8 2.99 8.28 -8.72
C THR A 8 2.20 9.58 -8.94
N ALA A 9 2.48 10.59 -8.12
CA ALA A 9 1.86 11.91 -8.27
C ALA A 9 2.12 12.49 -9.66
N GLY A 10 1.14 13.22 -10.19
CA GLY A 10 1.16 13.74 -11.56
C GLY A 10 0.45 12.80 -12.53
N GLY A 11 -0.72 13.23 -12.99
CA GLY A 11 -1.55 12.42 -13.89
C GLY A 11 -2.89 13.04 -14.26
N GLY A 12 -3.41 13.99 -13.46
CA GLY A 12 -4.62 14.74 -13.80
C GLY A 12 -5.83 13.84 -14.09
N TRP A 13 -5.96 12.73 -13.36
CA TRP A 13 -7.04 11.76 -13.51
C TRP A 13 -8.30 12.20 -12.78
N ASP A 14 -9.46 11.80 -13.29
CA ASP A 14 -10.73 12.09 -12.64
C ASP A 14 -10.81 11.36 -11.29
N THR A 15 -11.32 12.03 -10.26
CA THR A 15 -11.44 11.45 -8.92
C THR A 15 -10.10 10.91 -8.36
N SER A 16 -9.02 11.67 -8.58
CA SER A 16 -7.72 11.46 -7.96
C SER A 16 -7.62 12.21 -6.63
N MET A 17 -7.02 11.58 -5.63
CA MET A 17 -6.71 12.16 -4.33
C MET A 17 -5.22 12.00 -4.05
N ASP A 18 -4.53 13.11 -3.77
CA ASP A 18 -3.12 13.07 -3.39
C ASP A 18 -3.00 12.55 -1.94
N VAL A 19 -2.35 11.40 -1.80
CA VAL A 19 -2.06 10.79 -0.48
C VAL A 19 -0.76 11.37 0.08
N SER A 20 0.18 11.70 -0.80
CA SER A 20 1.43 12.39 -0.47
C SER A 20 1.93 13.17 -1.69
N GLU A 21 2.97 14.00 -1.52
CA GLU A 21 3.62 14.73 -2.63
C GLU A 21 4.15 13.82 -3.75
N SER A 22 4.30 12.51 -3.49
CA SER A 22 4.85 11.55 -4.43
C SER A 22 3.85 10.48 -4.90
N VAL A 23 2.66 10.40 -4.29
CA VAL A 23 1.68 9.34 -4.52
C VAL A 23 0.26 9.88 -4.53
N SER A 24 -0.50 9.47 -5.54
CA SER A 24 -1.92 9.76 -5.66
C SER A 24 -2.73 8.46 -5.76
N LEU A 25 -3.96 8.52 -5.27
CA LEU A 25 -4.93 7.44 -5.28
C LEU A 25 -6.11 7.84 -6.17
N THR A 26 -6.36 7.07 -7.22
CA THR A 26 -7.44 7.30 -8.17
C THR A 26 -8.45 6.18 -8.10
N THR A 27 -9.74 6.52 -8.06
CA THR A 27 -10.85 5.53 -8.07
C THR A 27 -11.62 5.49 -9.38
N SER A 28 -11.19 6.26 -10.37
CA SER A 28 -11.84 6.35 -11.67
C SER A 28 -11.38 5.23 -12.62
N ARG A 29 -12.20 4.99 -13.65
CA ARG A 29 -11.91 4.00 -14.70
C ARG A 29 -11.00 4.55 -15.80
N ASP A 30 -10.90 5.86 -15.94
CA ASP A 30 -10.03 6.54 -16.91
C ASP A 30 -8.55 6.10 -16.77
N VAL A 31 -8.03 6.01 -15.55
CA VAL A 31 -6.66 5.57 -15.29
C VAL A 31 -6.47 4.09 -15.67
N ILE A 32 -7.48 3.24 -15.47
CA ILE A 32 -7.44 1.82 -15.84
C ILE A 32 -7.43 1.68 -17.36
N GLU A 33 -8.26 2.45 -18.05
CA GLU A 33 -8.29 2.50 -19.52
C GLU A 33 -6.98 3.05 -20.09
N ALA A 34 -6.40 4.09 -19.46
CA ALA A 34 -5.11 4.63 -19.85
C ALA A 34 -3.97 3.62 -19.65
N ILE A 35 -3.96 2.88 -18.54
CA ILE A 35 -3.02 1.78 -18.31
C ILE A 35 -3.18 0.71 -19.41
N ALA A 36 -4.41 0.31 -19.72
CA ALA A 36 -4.68 -0.66 -20.79
C ALA A 36 -4.23 -0.15 -22.18
N ALA A 37 -4.29 1.16 -22.40
CA ALA A 37 -3.83 1.82 -23.62
C ALA A 37 -2.31 2.14 -23.63
N GLY A 38 -1.57 1.78 -22.58
CA GLY A 38 -0.13 2.09 -22.44
C GLY A 38 0.18 3.58 -22.23
N LYS A 39 -0.83 4.38 -21.86
CA LYS A 39 -0.73 5.81 -21.51
C LYS A 39 -0.91 6.08 -20.01
N GLY A 40 -0.86 5.03 -19.21
CA GLY A 40 -0.95 5.12 -17.76
C GLY A 40 0.29 5.74 -17.13
N PRO A 41 0.25 6.02 -15.83
CA PRO A 41 1.40 6.52 -15.08
C PRO A 41 2.55 5.50 -15.08
N GLU A 42 3.79 5.99 -14.93
CA GLU A 42 5.01 5.18 -15.01
C GLU A 42 5.06 4.06 -13.96
N GLN A 43 4.54 4.33 -12.76
CA GLN A 43 4.42 3.35 -11.69
C GLN A 43 3.00 3.35 -11.12
N TYR A 44 2.37 2.18 -11.06
CA TYR A 44 1.03 2.02 -10.55
C TYR A 44 0.82 0.69 -9.82
N LEU A 45 -0.18 0.66 -8.95
CA LEU A 45 -0.67 -0.50 -8.23
C LEU A 45 -2.20 -0.49 -8.30
N VAL A 46 -2.77 -1.55 -8.88
CA VAL A 46 -4.23 -1.75 -8.91
C VAL A 46 -4.62 -2.65 -7.76
N ALA A 47 -5.52 -2.16 -6.91
CA ALA A 47 -6.11 -2.89 -5.80
C ALA A 47 -7.64 -2.94 -5.96
N LEU A 48 -8.23 -4.08 -5.62
CA LEU A 48 -9.68 -4.27 -5.61
C LEU A 48 -10.13 -4.37 -4.15
N GLY A 49 -10.96 -3.42 -3.72
CA GLY A 49 -11.38 -3.28 -2.32
C GLY A 49 -10.44 -2.41 -1.49
N TYR A 50 -10.91 -2.03 -0.31
CA TYR A 50 -10.17 -1.24 0.66
C TYR A 50 -10.32 -1.87 2.04
N ALA A 51 -9.28 -1.77 2.87
CA ALA A 51 -9.41 -1.96 4.29
C ALA A 51 -9.92 -0.64 4.88
N GLY A 52 -11.11 -0.67 5.50
CA GLY A 52 -11.66 0.46 6.23
C GLY A 52 -11.67 0.12 7.71
N TRP A 53 -11.14 1.00 8.53
CA TRP A 53 -11.24 0.88 9.98
C TRP A 53 -12.42 1.72 10.47
N SER A 54 -13.14 1.20 11.47
CA SER A 54 -14.08 2.02 12.24
C SER A 54 -13.31 3.01 13.12
N GLU A 55 -13.95 4.09 13.54
CA GLU A 55 -13.33 5.11 14.40
C GLU A 55 -12.70 4.47 15.65
N GLY A 56 -11.41 4.74 15.91
CA GLY A 56 -10.67 4.23 17.06
C GLY A 56 -10.19 2.78 16.95
N GLN A 57 -10.57 2.04 15.92
CA GLN A 57 -10.19 0.62 15.77
C GLN A 57 -8.70 0.47 15.45
N LEU A 58 -8.17 1.32 14.56
CA LEU A 58 -6.77 1.27 14.17
C LEU A 58 -5.86 1.51 15.38
N GLU A 59 -6.18 2.49 16.20
CA GLU A 59 -5.45 2.82 17.42
C GLU A 59 -5.48 1.65 18.41
N GLN A 60 -6.63 1.00 18.59
CA GLN A 60 -6.76 -0.17 19.46
C GLN A 60 -5.92 -1.36 18.97
N GLU A 61 -5.90 -1.62 17.67
CA GLU A 61 -5.10 -2.71 17.10
C GLU A 61 -3.60 -2.43 17.16
N ILE A 62 -3.19 -1.17 16.94
CA ILE A 62 -1.80 -0.74 17.13
C ILE A 62 -1.39 -0.91 18.60
N LEU A 63 -2.23 -0.48 19.55
CA LEU A 63 -1.98 -0.63 20.99
C LEU A 63 -1.92 -2.10 21.44
N ALA A 64 -2.61 -2.99 20.74
CA ALA A 64 -2.57 -4.44 20.98
C ALA A 64 -1.29 -5.12 20.46
N ASN A 65 -0.29 -4.37 19.95
CA ASN A 65 0.91 -4.89 19.29
C ASN A 65 0.61 -5.84 18.11
N ALA A 66 -0.57 -5.71 17.49
CA ALA A 66 -0.96 -6.55 16.36
C ALA A 66 -0.34 -6.08 15.03
N TRP A 67 0.18 -4.86 14.97
CA TRP A 67 0.73 -4.23 13.77
C TRP A 67 2.12 -3.64 13.99
N LEU A 68 3.04 -3.90 13.07
CA LEU A 68 4.32 -3.21 12.96
C LEU A 68 4.19 -2.03 12.00
N ASN A 69 4.58 -0.83 12.43
CA ASN A 69 4.59 0.36 11.59
C ASN A 69 6.00 0.65 11.05
N THR A 70 6.07 1.03 9.78
CA THR A 70 7.33 1.40 9.11
C THR A 70 7.13 2.72 8.38
N PRO A 71 8.17 3.58 8.28
CA PRO A 71 8.07 4.82 7.52
C PRO A 71 7.80 4.53 6.04
N TYR A 72 7.10 5.45 5.37
CA TYR A 72 6.82 5.33 3.94
C TYR A 72 8.12 5.23 3.13
N SER A 73 8.17 4.28 2.19
CA SER A 73 9.26 4.15 1.24
C SER A 73 8.76 3.80 -0.15
N LYS A 74 9.04 4.68 -1.12
CA LYS A 74 8.71 4.48 -2.53
C LYS A 74 9.28 3.16 -3.08
N ASN A 75 10.49 2.81 -2.65
CA ASN A 75 11.16 1.56 -3.05
C ASN A 75 10.38 0.32 -2.59
N VAL A 76 9.77 0.35 -1.40
CA VAL A 76 8.95 -0.76 -0.90
C VAL A 76 7.64 -0.82 -1.66
N LEU A 77 7.04 0.32 -1.98
CA LEU A 77 5.72 0.40 -2.59
C LEU A 77 5.69 0.10 -4.10
N PHE A 78 6.68 0.59 -4.87
CA PHE A 78 6.69 0.47 -6.33
C PHE A 78 7.84 -0.37 -6.88
N ASP A 79 9.05 -0.21 -6.36
CA ASP A 79 10.25 -0.83 -6.95
C ASP A 79 10.49 -2.27 -6.48
N THR A 80 9.91 -2.65 -5.33
CA THR A 80 10.06 -3.99 -4.77
C THR A 80 8.92 -4.90 -5.23
N PRO A 81 9.21 -6.10 -5.77
CA PRO A 81 8.19 -7.11 -6.08
C PRO A 81 7.35 -7.43 -4.87
N ILE A 82 6.02 -7.62 -5.03
CA ILE A 82 5.05 -7.83 -3.93
C ILE A 82 5.55 -8.81 -2.87
N LYS A 83 6.12 -9.95 -3.29
CA LYS A 83 6.65 -11.00 -2.39
C LYS A 83 7.77 -10.51 -1.47
N ASN A 84 8.55 -9.54 -1.91
CA ASN A 84 9.73 -9.03 -1.20
C ASN A 84 9.42 -7.74 -0.42
N ARG A 85 8.25 -7.12 -0.63
CA ARG A 85 7.87 -5.86 0.04
C ARG A 85 7.83 -6.01 1.54
N TRP A 86 7.27 -7.11 2.03
CA TRP A 86 7.16 -7.40 3.45
C TRP A 86 8.55 -7.46 4.10
N GLN A 87 9.47 -8.25 3.52
CA GLN A 87 10.85 -8.33 4.00
C GLN A 87 11.56 -6.97 3.96
N LYS A 88 11.43 -6.23 2.85
CA LYS A 88 12.04 -4.90 2.71
C LYS A 88 11.49 -3.88 3.71
N ALA A 89 10.20 -3.95 4.06
CA ALA A 89 9.61 -3.11 5.09
C ALA A 89 10.17 -3.45 6.48
N GLY A 90 10.32 -4.73 6.82
CA GLY A 90 10.95 -5.13 8.09
C GLY A 90 12.42 -4.73 8.19
N GLU A 91 13.18 -4.91 7.11
CA GLU A 91 14.57 -4.45 7.04
C GLU A 91 14.69 -2.93 7.33
N GLN A 92 13.70 -2.12 6.95
CA GLN A 92 13.71 -0.67 7.21
C GLN A 92 13.59 -0.30 8.69
N ILE A 93 12.93 -1.14 9.48
CA ILE A 93 12.80 -0.93 10.93
C ILE A 93 13.85 -1.73 11.73
N GLY A 94 14.81 -2.36 11.04
CA GLY A 94 15.84 -3.20 11.67
C GLY A 94 15.30 -4.52 12.21
N VAL A 95 14.10 -4.93 11.77
CA VAL A 95 13.45 -6.18 12.19
C VAL A 95 13.59 -7.21 11.08
N ASP A 96 14.32 -8.28 11.38
CA ASP A 96 14.40 -9.42 10.47
C ASP A 96 13.10 -10.23 10.59
N ILE A 97 12.21 -10.05 9.63
CA ILE A 97 10.90 -10.72 9.65
C ILE A 97 11.03 -12.24 9.60
N ASN A 98 12.14 -12.77 9.07
CA ASN A 98 12.40 -14.22 9.14
C ASN A 98 12.57 -14.71 10.59
N GLN A 99 12.85 -13.81 11.53
CA GLN A 99 12.89 -14.07 12.97
C GLN A 99 11.55 -13.78 13.67
N LEU A 100 10.62 -13.09 13.01
CA LEU A 100 9.20 -13.01 13.40
C LEU A 100 8.49 -14.30 12.96
N THR A 101 9.02 -15.46 13.32
CA THR A 101 8.25 -16.71 13.23
C THR A 101 7.02 -16.57 14.11
N THR A 102 5.84 -16.77 13.51
CA THR A 102 4.57 -16.94 14.22
C THR A 102 4.74 -18.06 15.24
N GLN A 103 4.94 -17.71 16.51
CA GLN A 103 4.62 -18.64 17.59
C GLN A 103 3.10 -18.69 17.70
N ALA A 104 2.45 -19.31 16.72
CA ALA A 104 1.10 -19.84 16.87
C ALA A 104 1.22 -21.09 17.75
N GLY A 105 1.42 -20.87 19.05
CA GLY A 105 1.60 -21.90 20.05
C GLY A 105 0.89 -21.52 21.32
N HIS A 106 -0.43 -21.73 21.35
CA HIS A 106 -1.17 -21.94 22.60
C HIS A 106 -2.04 -23.18 22.37
N GLY A 107 -1.79 -24.21 23.19
CA GLY A 107 -2.56 -25.45 23.22
C GLY A 107 -3.87 -25.35 23.99
#